data_AF-A0A7X9CQG4-F1
#
_entry.id   AF-A0A7X9CQG4-F1
#
_cell.length_a   1.000
_cell.length_b   1.000
_cell.length_c   1.000
_cell.angle_alpha   90.00
_cell.angle_beta   90.00
_cell.angle_gamma   90.00
#
_symmetry.space_group_name_H-M   'P 1'
#
loop_
_entity.id
_entity.type
_entity.pdbx_description
1 polymer ?
#
loop_
_entity_poly.entity_id
_entity_poly.type
_entity_poly.pdbx_seq_one_letter_code
_entity_poly.pdbx_strand_id
1 'polypeptide(L)'
;KFLEGKKTFTAAEKGTIVHFVMQHMDLKQSTSIESIKLQIEKMTFNELITDEEAKVVDIEKIQKFFESEIGKRVLSSERVFREIPFVYRKKACYVIDELDDCEDDIYIQGMVDCYFEEDGEIVLVDYKTDYVEDDIEKLVTRYREQLEMYKEAIEKITKKKVKETFIYSFNLNKEVELK
;
A
#
# COMPACT_ATOMS: atom_id res chain seq x y z
N LYS A 1 -10.40 33.78 21.70
CA LYS A 1 -10.12 33.36 20.30
C LYS A 1 -8.91 32.45 20.36
N PHE A 2 -9.14 31.13 20.43
CA PHE A 2 -8.06 30.13 20.34
C PHE A 2 -7.59 30.11 18.88
N LEU A 3 -6.31 30.40 18.67
CA LEU A 3 -5.63 30.19 17.38
C LEU A 3 -5.26 28.71 17.34
N GLU A 4 -6.11 27.88 16.73
CA GLU A 4 -5.71 26.54 16.30
C GLU A 4 -4.57 26.68 15.28
N GLY A 5 -3.36 26.34 15.72
CA GLY A 5 -2.22 26.26 14.81
C GLY A 5 -2.48 25.15 13.80
N LYS A 6 -2.30 25.46 12.50
CA LYS A 6 -2.40 24.48 11.42
C LYS A 6 -1.62 23.21 11.79
N LYS A 7 -2.32 22.10 12.01
CA LYS A 7 -1.68 20.81 12.24
C LYS A 7 -0.84 20.46 11.01
N THR A 8 0.46 20.26 11.21
CA THR A 8 1.38 19.89 10.13
C THR A 8 1.69 18.42 10.27
N PHE A 9 1.21 17.61 9.33
CA PHE A 9 1.45 16.16 9.31
C PHE A 9 2.88 15.84 8.84
N THR A 10 3.53 14.91 9.52
CA THR A 10 4.80 14.30 9.14
C THR A 10 4.64 13.45 7.88
N ALA A 11 5.74 13.15 7.17
CA ALA A 11 5.67 12.32 5.96
C ALA A 11 5.05 10.93 6.22
N ALA A 12 5.32 10.32 7.37
CA ALA A 12 4.74 9.04 7.76
C ALA A 12 3.22 9.13 7.97
N GLU A 13 2.75 10.14 8.70
CA GLU A 13 1.30 10.35 8.90
C GLU A 13 0.57 10.60 7.58
N LYS A 14 1.17 11.38 6.66
CA LYS A 14 0.61 11.57 5.32
C LYS A 14 0.47 10.24 4.57
N GLY A 15 1.47 9.36 4.69
CA GLY A 15 1.40 8.02 4.11
C GLY A 15 0.24 7.21 4.68
N THR A 16 0.11 7.16 6.00
CA THR A 16 -1.01 6.47 6.67
C THR A 16 -2.38 6.98 6.19
N ILE A 17 -2.54 8.30 6.02
CA ILE A 17 -3.79 8.89 5.52
C ILE A 17 -4.08 8.44 4.08
N VAL A 18 -3.07 8.44 3.21
CA VAL A 18 -3.23 7.99 1.81
C VAL A 18 -3.60 6.51 1.76
N HIS A 19 -2.95 5.64 2.54
CA HIS A 19 -3.29 4.22 2.64
C HIS A 19 -4.74 4.02 3.10
N PHE A 20 -5.15 4.75 4.14
CA PHE A 20 -6.52 4.71 4.63
C PHE A 20 -7.54 5.09 3.54
N VAL A 21 -7.29 6.17 2.79
CA VAL A 21 -8.15 6.56 1.68
C VAL A 21 -8.18 5.46 0.62
N MET A 22 -7.02 4.96 0.20
CA MET A 22 -6.90 3.89 -0.80
C MET A 22 -7.62 2.61 -0.39
N GLN A 23 -7.61 2.25 0.90
CA GLN A 23 -8.36 1.13 1.46
C GLN A 23 -9.88 1.31 1.32
N HIS A 24 -10.37 2.53 1.52
CA HIS A 24 -11.80 2.84 1.59
C HIS A 24 -12.41 3.30 0.25
N MET A 25 -11.59 3.52 -0.79
CA MET A 25 -12.10 3.83 -2.13
C MET A 25 -13.04 2.73 -2.62
N ASP A 26 -14.17 3.13 -3.18
CA ASP A 26 -15.09 2.25 -3.90
C ASP A 26 -14.60 2.07 -5.35
N LEU A 27 -13.98 0.92 -5.60
CA LEU A 27 -13.36 0.57 -6.88
C LEU A 27 -14.39 0.39 -8.02
N LYS A 28 -15.69 0.36 -7.73
CA LYS A 28 -16.75 0.24 -8.74
C LYS A 28 -17.24 1.59 -9.26
N GLN A 29 -16.87 2.68 -8.60
CA GLN A 29 -17.25 4.03 -9.02
C GLN A 29 -16.26 4.59 -10.04
N SER A 30 -16.66 5.69 -10.69
CA SER A 30 -15.78 6.45 -11.59
C SER A 30 -14.50 6.85 -10.87
N THR A 31 -13.38 6.87 -11.58
CA THR A 31 -12.08 7.33 -11.09
C THR A 31 -11.78 8.77 -11.50
N SER A 32 -12.78 9.53 -11.97
CA SER A 32 -12.63 10.96 -12.23
C SER A 32 -12.33 11.75 -10.95
N ILE A 33 -11.68 12.91 -11.10
CA ILE A 33 -11.36 13.83 -10.00
C ILE A 33 -12.59 14.12 -9.14
N GLU A 34 -13.74 14.39 -9.77
CA GLU A 34 -14.99 14.72 -9.07
C GLU A 34 -15.51 13.54 -8.25
N SER A 35 -15.42 12.32 -8.80
CA SER A 35 -15.85 11.10 -8.12
C SER A 35 -14.95 10.79 -6.93
N ILE A 36 -13.62 10.87 -7.11
CA ILE A 36 -12.66 10.66 -6.02
C ILE A 36 -12.86 11.71 -4.92
N LYS A 37 -13.04 12.97 -5.30
CA LYS A 37 -13.32 14.06 -4.35
C LYS A 37 -14.58 13.77 -3.53
N LEU A 38 -15.67 13.36 -4.18
CA LEU A 38 -16.92 13.04 -3.51
C LEU A 38 -16.77 11.85 -2.55
N GLN A 39 -15.97 10.85 -2.91
CA GLN A 39 -15.68 9.73 -2.02
C GLN A 39 -14.90 10.17 -0.78
N ILE A 40 -13.89 11.02 -0.93
CA ILE A 40 -13.14 11.60 0.21
C ILE A 40 -14.04 12.47 1.09
N GLU A 41 -14.87 13.33 0.48
CA GLU A 41 -15.85 14.13 1.23
C GLU A 41 -16.83 13.25 2.01
N LYS A 42 -17.25 12.12 1.44
CA LYS A 42 -18.08 11.13 2.14
C LYS A 42 -17.33 10.45 3.29
N MET A 43 -16.03 10.16 3.14
CA MET A 43 -15.20 9.64 4.24
C MET A 43 -15.12 10.66 5.38
N THR A 44 -14.93 11.94 5.07
CA THR A 44 -14.91 13.03 6.06
C THR A 44 -16.26 13.21 6.74
N PHE A 45 -17.35 13.23 5.98
CA PHE A 45 -18.71 13.33 6.52
C PHE A 45 -19.06 12.18 7.47
N ASN A 46 -18.56 10.97 7.18
CA ASN A 46 -18.74 9.80 8.03
C ASN A 46 -17.70 9.70 9.16
N GLU A 47 -16.91 10.75 9.39
CA GLU A 47 -15.88 10.82 10.44
C GLU A 47 -14.79 9.73 10.34
N LEU A 48 -14.58 9.17 9.15
CA LEU A 48 -13.51 8.20 8.90
C LEU A 48 -12.12 8.86 8.84
N ILE A 49 -12.09 10.11 8.36
CA ILE A 49 -10.93 11.00 8.36
C ILE A 49 -11.39 12.41 8.72
N THR A 50 -10.50 13.22 9.27
CA THR A 50 -10.76 14.62 9.58
C THR A 50 -10.66 15.52 8.34
N ASP A 51 -11.22 16.73 8.41
CA ASP A 51 -11.05 17.76 7.38
C ASP A 51 -9.58 18.14 7.14
N GLU A 52 -8.74 18.03 8.18
CA GLU A 52 -7.31 18.31 8.07
C GLU A 52 -6.58 17.19 7.31
N GLU A 53 -6.93 15.93 7.57
CA GLU A 53 -6.38 14.77 6.88
C GLU A 53 -6.82 14.73 5.41
N ALA A 54 -8.09 15.01 5.14
CA ALA A 54 -8.61 15.07 3.75
C ALA A 54 -7.84 16.09 2.89
N LYS A 55 -7.40 17.22 3.46
CA LYS A 55 -6.61 18.25 2.75
C LYS A 55 -5.19 17.82 2.39
N VAL A 56 -4.66 16.79 3.04
CA VAL A 56 -3.34 16.22 2.74
C VAL A 56 -3.37 15.35 1.49
N VAL A 57 -4.53 14.79 1.17
CA VAL A 57 -4.71 13.82 0.09
C VAL A 57 -4.71 14.53 -1.26
N ASP A 58 -3.79 14.13 -2.12
CA ASP A 58 -3.69 14.63 -3.48
C ASP A 58 -4.58 13.77 -4.40
N ILE A 59 -5.72 14.34 -4.80
CA ILE A 59 -6.72 13.67 -5.64
C ILE A 59 -6.15 13.30 -7.02
N GLU A 60 -5.29 14.15 -7.59
CA GLU A 60 -4.70 13.89 -8.90
C GLU A 60 -3.76 12.70 -8.85
N LYS A 61 -3.04 12.52 -7.74
CA LYS A 61 -2.18 11.34 -7.55
C LYS A 61 -2.97 10.05 -7.41
N ILE A 62 -4.11 10.07 -6.72
CA ILE A 62 -5.02 8.92 -6.65
C ILE A 62 -5.58 8.61 -8.04
N GLN A 63 -5.99 9.62 -8.81
CA GLN A 63 -6.44 9.42 -10.18
C GLN A 63 -5.34 8.78 -11.04
N LYS A 64 -4.11 9.30 -10.98
CA LYS A 64 -2.96 8.75 -11.71
C LYS A 64 -2.65 7.30 -11.36
N PHE A 65 -2.91 6.88 -10.12
CA PHE A 65 -2.85 5.46 -9.77
C PHE A 65 -3.88 4.68 -10.58
N PHE A 66 -5.15 5.08 -10.55
CA PHE A 66 -6.20 4.38 -11.28
C PHE A 66 -6.07 4.43 -12.81
N GLU A 67 -5.34 5.41 -13.35
CA GLU A 67 -5.00 5.52 -14.77
C GLU A 67 -3.76 4.71 -15.18
N SER A 68 -2.94 4.26 -14.22
CA SER A 68 -1.80 3.37 -14.46
C SER A 68 -2.25 1.97 -14.89
N GLU A 69 -1.35 1.15 -15.43
CA GLU A 69 -1.72 -0.20 -15.88
C GLU A 69 -2.06 -1.09 -14.68
N ILE A 70 -1.32 -0.98 -13.57
CA ILE A 70 -1.64 -1.72 -12.35
C ILE A 70 -2.97 -1.25 -11.73
N GLY A 71 -3.26 0.05 -11.76
CA GLY A 71 -4.53 0.58 -11.27
C GLY A 71 -5.73 0.10 -12.10
N LYS A 72 -5.60 0.05 -13.42
CA LYS A 72 -6.62 -0.54 -14.30
C LYS A 72 -6.85 -2.02 -14.01
N ARG A 73 -5.78 -2.79 -13.78
CA ARG A 73 -5.88 -4.20 -13.39
C ARG A 73 -6.64 -4.37 -12.08
N VAL A 74 -6.32 -3.55 -11.07
CA VAL A 74 -7.07 -3.51 -9.79
C VAL A 74 -8.56 -3.24 -10.02
N LEU A 75 -8.92 -2.23 -10.82
CA LEU A 75 -10.32 -1.89 -11.11
C LEU A 75 -11.05 -3.01 -11.87
N SER A 76 -10.35 -3.74 -12.74
CA SER A 76 -10.92 -4.85 -13.50
C SER A 76 -11.05 -6.16 -12.71
N SER A 77 -10.36 -6.29 -11.57
CA SER A 77 -10.38 -7.53 -10.80
C SER A 77 -11.68 -7.67 -10.02
N GLU A 78 -12.28 -8.86 -10.07
CA GLU A 78 -13.47 -9.18 -9.30
C GLU A 78 -13.19 -9.24 -7.78
N ARG A 79 -11.94 -9.54 -7.40
CA ARG A 79 -11.54 -9.82 -6.03
C ARG A 79 -10.27 -9.05 -5.68
N VAL A 80 -10.47 -7.87 -5.09
CA VAL A 80 -9.42 -7.02 -4.56
C VAL A 80 -9.47 -7.04 -3.04
N PHE A 81 -8.31 -7.28 -2.43
CA PHE A 81 -8.11 -7.27 -0.98
C PHE A 81 -7.13 -6.16 -0.64
N ARG A 82 -7.47 -5.32 0.34
CA ARG A 82 -6.66 -4.18 0.75
C ARG A 82 -6.44 -4.19 2.25
N GLU A 83 -5.27 -3.74 2.68
CA GLU A 83 -4.90 -3.59 4.09
C GLU A 83 -5.07 -4.92 4.86
N ILE A 84 -4.43 -5.98 4.35
CA ILE A 84 -4.55 -7.34 4.91
C ILE A 84 -3.43 -7.59 5.92
N PRO A 85 -3.76 -7.78 7.22
CA PRO A 85 -2.75 -8.07 8.22
C PRO A 85 -2.22 -9.49 8.04
N PHE A 86 -0.94 -9.67 8.33
CA PHE A 86 -0.32 -10.99 8.37
C PHE A 86 0.67 -11.11 9.53
N VAL A 87 0.92 -12.36 9.91
CA VAL A 87 1.99 -12.74 10.83
C VAL A 87 2.92 -13.68 10.08
N TYR A 88 4.18 -13.30 9.96
CA TYR A 88 5.21 -14.05 9.29
C TYR A 88 6.21 -14.60 10.31
N ARG A 89 6.38 -15.91 10.32
CA ARG A 89 7.30 -16.62 11.22
C ARG A 89 8.63 -16.87 10.50
N LYS A 90 9.74 -16.36 11.06
CA LYS A 90 11.11 -16.56 10.57
C LYS A 90 12.01 -17.05 11.71
N LYS A 91 13.06 -17.83 11.41
CA LYS A 91 14.07 -18.16 12.42
C LYS A 91 14.83 -16.90 12.86
N ALA A 92 15.11 -16.80 14.15
CA ALA A 92 15.73 -15.64 14.76
C ALA A 92 17.10 -15.30 14.15
N CYS A 93 17.90 -16.33 13.87
CA CYS A 93 19.22 -16.22 13.24
C CYS A 93 19.20 -15.65 11.80
N TYR A 94 18.06 -15.56 11.12
CA TYR A 94 17.94 -14.88 9.82
C TYR A 94 17.52 -13.41 9.93
N VAL A 95 17.48 -12.87 11.15
CA VAL A 95 17.10 -11.47 11.46
C VAL A 95 18.12 -10.83 12.39
N ILE A 96 18.66 -11.59 13.34
CA ILE A 96 19.63 -11.14 14.32
C ILE A 96 20.97 -11.82 14.02
N ASP A 97 21.91 -11.06 13.46
CA ASP A 97 23.21 -11.56 13.00
C ASP A 97 24.08 -12.12 14.14
N GLU A 98 23.80 -11.74 15.39
CA GLU A 98 24.59 -12.12 16.58
C GLU A 98 24.13 -13.44 17.24
N LEU A 99 23.11 -14.11 16.67
CA LEU A 99 22.63 -15.39 17.18
C LEU A 99 23.29 -16.57 16.47
N ASP A 100 24.12 -17.30 17.20
CA ASP A 100 24.72 -18.56 16.74
C ASP A 100 23.70 -19.72 16.68
N ASP A 101 22.56 -19.59 17.37
CA ASP A 101 21.50 -20.60 17.43
C ASP A 101 20.25 -20.19 16.63
N CYS A 102 19.69 -21.13 15.88
CA CYS A 102 18.51 -20.98 15.03
C CYS A 102 17.25 -21.66 15.60
N GLU A 103 17.26 -22.08 16.87
CA GLU A 103 16.08 -22.74 17.47
C GLU A 103 14.87 -21.82 17.61
N ASP A 104 15.08 -20.56 18.01
CA ASP A 104 14.00 -19.61 18.26
C ASP A 104 13.32 -19.07 16.99
N ASP A 105 12.00 -18.88 17.08
CA ASP A 105 11.17 -18.26 16.05
C ASP A 105 10.87 -16.79 16.41
N ILE A 106 11.01 -15.89 15.44
CA ILE A 106 10.52 -14.50 15.51
C ILE A 106 9.24 -14.38 14.68
N TYR A 107 8.28 -13.62 15.21
CA TYR A 107 7.04 -13.29 14.54
C TYR A 107 7.06 -11.84 14.10
N ILE A 108 7.06 -11.61 12.80
CA ILE A 108 6.97 -10.29 12.18
C ILE A 108 5.50 -10.04 11.84
N GLN A 109 4.97 -8.92 12.30
CA GLN A 109 3.63 -8.47 11.95
C GLN A 109 3.73 -7.40 10.87
N GLY A 110 2.88 -7.50 9.85
CA GLY A 110 2.82 -6.53 8.77
C GLY A 110 1.44 -6.46 8.16
N MET A 111 1.31 -5.55 7.20
CA MET A 111 0.06 -5.26 6.49
C MET A 111 0.39 -5.18 5.00
N VAL A 112 -0.32 -5.96 4.19
CA VAL A 112 -0.21 -5.88 2.73
C VAL A 112 -1.23 -4.87 2.24
N ASP A 113 -0.77 -3.82 1.56
CA ASP A 113 -1.63 -2.72 1.12
C ASP A 113 -2.70 -3.18 0.15
N CYS A 114 -2.33 -3.98 -0.86
CA CYS A 114 -3.25 -4.48 -1.86
C CYS A 114 -2.76 -5.81 -2.49
N TYR A 115 -3.68 -6.73 -2.71
CA TYR A 115 -3.50 -7.80 -3.69
C TYR A 115 -4.83 -8.11 -4.36
N PHE A 116 -4.76 -8.64 -5.58
CA PHE A 116 -5.95 -9.04 -6.32
C PHE A 116 -5.73 -10.34 -7.06
N GLU A 117 -6.83 -11.03 -7.38
CA GLU A 117 -6.80 -12.26 -8.15
C GLU A 117 -6.88 -11.95 -9.65
N GLU A 118 -6.01 -12.59 -10.43
CA GLU A 118 -5.98 -12.47 -11.89
C GLU A 118 -5.53 -13.80 -12.50
N ASP A 119 -6.38 -14.41 -13.34
CA ASP A 119 -6.15 -15.74 -13.95
C ASP A 119 -5.89 -16.88 -12.95
N GLY A 120 -6.46 -16.78 -11.75
CA GLY A 120 -6.30 -17.79 -10.69
C GLY A 120 -5.00 -17.65 -9.88
N GLU A 121 -4.14 -16.70 -10.23
CA GLU A 121 -2.94 -16.31 -9.49
C GLU A 121 -3.16 -14.96 -8.80
N ILE A 122 -2.18 -14.53 -7.98
CA ILE A 122 -2.22 -13.28 -7.23
C ILE A 122 -1.25 -12.27 -7.83
N VAL A 123 -1.70 -11.02 -7.90
CA VAL A 123 -0.86 -9.84 -8.14
C VAL A 123 -0.82 -9.03 -6.86
N LEU A 124 0.38 -8.74 -6.35
CA LEU A 124 0.58 -7.95 -5.14
C LEU A 124 0.96 -6.51 -5.51
N VAL A 125 0.39 -5.54 -4.79
CA VAL A 125 0.69 -4.11 -4.98
C VAL A 125 0.92 -3.47 -3.62
N ASP A 126 2.07 -2.82 -3.48
CA ASP A 126 2.45 -2.05 -2.32
C ASP A 126 2.51 -0.55 -2.67
N TYR A 127 1.92 0.28 -1.83
CA TYR A 127 1.77 1.71 -2.03
C TYR A 127 2.89 2.45 -1.28
N LYS A 128 3.64 3.29 -2.00
CA LYS A 128 4.70 4.10 -1.42
C LYS A 128 4.43 5.58 -1.64
N THR A 129 4.34 6.31 -0.54
CA THR A 129 4.14 7.78 -0.52
C THR A 129 5.41 8.52 -0.11
N ASP A 130 6.44 7.82 0.35
CA ASP A 130 7.69 8.44 0.75
C ASP A 130 8.43 9.06 -0.43
N TYR A 131 9.28 10.05 -0.11
CA TYR A 131 10.13 10.65 -1.11
C TYR A 131 11.17 9.64 -1.55
N VAL A 132 11.22 9.38 -2.85
CA VAL A 132 12.24 8.58 -3.50
C VAL A 132 12.98 9.55 -4.41
N GLU A 133 14.32 9.52 -4.38
CA GLU A 133 15.09 10.06 -5.51
C GLU A 133 14.64 9.30 -6.78
N ASP A 134 14.76 9.88 -7.98
CA ASP A 134 14.34 9.28 -9.26
C ASP A 134 15.12 7.99 -9.65
N ASP A 135 15.62 7.24 -8.68
CA ASP A 135 16.37 5.99 -8.78
C ASP A 135 15.49 4.79 -8.39
N ILE A 136 14.91 4.18 -9.41
CA ILE A 136 14.03 3.01 -9.30
C ILE A 136 14.80 1.79 -8.77
N GLU A 137 16.09 1.65 -9.07
CA GLU A 137 16.88 0.50 -8.63
C GLU A 137 17.12 0.54 -7.12
N LYS A 138 17.38 1.74 -6.57
CA LYS A 138 17.44 1.93 -5.12
C LYS A 138 16.10 1.63 -4.46
N LEU A 139 14.97 2.04 -5.07
CA LEU A 139 13.64 1.75 -4.56
C LEU A 139 13.40 0.24 -4.46
N VAL A 140 13.67 -0.49 -5.53
CA VAL A 140 13.52 -1.95 -5.56
C VAL A 140 14.42 -2.61 -4.53
N THR A 141 15.69 -2.19 -4.44
CA THR A 141 16.64 -2.75 -3.48
C THR A 141 16.19 -2.53 -2.03
N ARG A 142 15.69 -1.32 -1.74
CA ARG A 142 15.20 -0.95 -0.40
C ARG A 142 14.00 -1.78 0.05
N TYR A 143 13.08 -2.11 -0.85
CA TYR A 143 11.82 -2.79 -0.50
C TYR A 143 11.79 -4.28 -0.85
N ARG A 144 12.84 -4.83 -1.48
CA ARG A 144 12.92 -6.24 -1.91
C ARG A 144 12.62 -7.21 -0.78
N GLU A 145 13.30 -7.10 0.36
CA GLU A 145 13.12 -8.03 1.48
C GLU A 145 11.71 -7.99 2.07
N GLN A 146 11.14 -6.79 2.21
CA GLN A 146 9.76 -6.61 2.69
C GLN A 146 8.76 -7.27 1.73
N LEU A 147 8.94 -7.08 0.43
CA LEU A 147 8.00 -7.56 -0.58
C LEU A 147 8.11 -9.07 -0.82
N GLU A 148 9.29 -9.67 -0.68
CA GLU A 148 9.45 -11.13 -0.64
C GLU A 148 8.73 -11.72 0.58
N MET A 149 8.83 -11.08 1.75
CA MET A 149 8.08 -11.50 2.92
C MET A 149 6.55 -11.40 2.68
N TYR A 150 6.08 -10.31 2.06
CA TYR A 150 4.67 -10.13 1.73
C TYR A 150 4.19 -11.21 0.77
N LYS A 151 4.97 -11.47 -0.29
CA LYS A 151 4.73 -12.53 -1.25
C LYS A 151 4.54 -13.88 -0.56
N GLU A 152 5.52 -14.30 0.25
CA GLU A 152 5.43 -15.57 0.96
C GLU A 152 4.23 -15.64 1.92
N ALA A 153 3.92 -14.54 2.61
CA ALA A 153 2.78 -14.48 3.52
C ALA A 153 1.46 -14.67 2.75
N ILE A 154 1.29 -13.96 1.64
CA ILE A 154 0.09 -14.06 0.81
C ILE A 154 -0.05 -15.43 0.17
N GLU A 155 1.03 -16.03 -0.33
CA GLU A 155 0.98 -17.39 -0.87
C GLU A 155 0.56 -18.41 0.21
N LYS A 156 1.05 -18.26 1.44
CA LYS A 156 0.67 -19.12 2.57
C LYS A 156 -0.78 -18.94 2.99
N ILE A 157 -1.30 -17.70 3.01
CA ILE A 157 -2.67 -17.35 3.40
C ILE A 157 -3.66 -17.81 2.33
N THR A 158 -3.41 -17.49 1.07
CA THR A 158 -4.34 -17.72 -0.03
C THR A 158 -4.23 -19.10 -0.65
N LYS A 159 -3.11 -19.80 -0.44
CA LYS A 159 -2.73 -21.06 -1.14
C LYS A 159 -2.65 -20.90 -2.66
N LYS A 160 -2.43 -19.67 -3.12
CA LYS A 160 -2.25 -19.32 -4.54
C LYS A 160 -0.86 -18.74 -4.73
N LYS A 161 -0.32 -18.89 -5.94
CA LYS A 161 0.98 -18.31 -6.30
C LYS A 161 0.82 -16.81 -6.54
N VAL A 162 1.79 -16.03 -6.07
CA VAL A 162 1.93 -14.62 -6.44
C VAL A 162 2.78 -14.57 -7.72
N LYS A 163 2.15 -14.19 -8.83
CA LYS A 163 2.80 -14.16 -10.15
C LYS A 163 3.62 -12.91 -10.38
N GLU A 164 3.16 -11.78 -9.84
CA GLU A 164 3.78 -10.46 -10.01
C GLU A 164 3.66 -9.67 -8.70
N THR A 165 4.68 -8.86 -8.42
CA THR A 165 4.71 -7.95 -7.27
C THR A 165 5.09 -6.55 -7.76
N PHE A 166 4.29 -5.56 -7.38
CA PHE A 166 4.47 -4.18 -7.79
C PHE A 166 4.64 -3.26 -6.58
N ILE A 167 5.46 -2.22 -6.76
CA ILE A 167 5.41 -1.00 -5.97
C ILE A 167 4.72 0.06 -6.83
N TYR A 168 3.76 0.79 -6.26
CA TYR A 168 3.28 2.03 -6.84
C TYR A 168 3.78 3.23 -6.02
N SER A 169 4.62 4.07 -6.64
CA SER A 169 5.08 5.31 -6.02
C SER A 169 4.13 6.46 -6.34
N PHE A 170 3.44 6.98 -5.32
CA PHE A 170 2.60 8.17 -5.43
C PHE A 170 3.42 9.46 -5.61
N ASN A 171 4.71 9.45 -5.26
CA ASN A 171 5.59 10.58 -5.56
C ASN A 171 5.93 10.64 -7.06
N LEU A 172 6.32 9.50 -7.62
CA LEU A 172 6.73 9.40 -9.03
C LEU A 172 5.54 9.20 -9.99
N ASN A 173 4.35 8.89 -9.47
CA ASN A 173 3.17 8.44 -10.23
C ASN A 173 3.51 7.26 -11.15
N LYS A 174 4.25 6.28 -10.61
CA LYS A 174 4.83 5.20 -11.40
C LYS A 174 4.71 3.86 -10.69
N GLU A 175 4.34 2.85 -11.46
CA GLU A 175 4.42 1.45 -11.07
C GLU A 175 5.80 0.87 -11.40
N VAL A 176 6.30 0.04 -10.50
CA VAL A 176 7.58 -0.65 -10.61
C VAL A 176 7.35 -2.11 -10.29
N GLU A 177 7.53 -2.97 -11.28
CA GLU A 177 7.49 -4.42 -11.12
C GLU A 177 8.79 -4.91 -10.48
N LEU A 178 8.68 -5.78 -9.48
CA LEU A 178 9.80 -6.51 -8.93
C LEU A 178 10.05 -7.77 -9.76
N LYS A 179 11.23 -7.81 -10.41
CA LYS A 179 11.72 -8.95 -11.17
C LYS A 179 12.72 -9.79 -10.38
#